data_AF-A0A1B2EB05-F1
#
_entry.id   AF-A0A1B2EB05-F1
#
_cell.length_a   1.000
_cell.length_b   1.000
_cell.length_c   1.000
_cell.angle_alpha   90.00
_cell.angle_beta   90.00
_cell.angle_gamma   90.00
#
_symmetry.space_group_name_H-M   'P 1'
#
loop_
_entity.id
_entity.type
_entity.pdbx_description
1 polymer ?
#
loop_
_entity_poly.entity_id
_entity_poly.type
_entity_poly.pdbx_seq_one_letter_code
_entity_poly.pdbx_strand_id
1 'polypeptide(L)'
;MFAKGIENSYPTIKSGSVRVDEMEKCGHYEHWRKDFDLLQELGFRYLRYGPPIHHVWLSPNRYDWSFPDETFGVLRALDVVPIADLYRTP
;
A
#
# COMPACT_ATOMS: atom_id res chain seq x y z
N MET A 1 -3.29 -2.85 -21.04
CA MET A 1 -3.13 -2.25 -19.70
C MET A 1 -2.28 -3.21 -18.87
N PHE A 2 -0.98 -2.92 -18.72
CA PHE A 2 -0.07 -3.70 -17.86
C PHE A 2 0.08 -2.91 -16.55
N ALA A 3 -0.75 -3.19 -15.56
CA ALA A 3 -0.60 -2.60 -14.24
C ALA A 3 0.41 -3.45 -13.44
N LYS A 4 1.63 -2.94 -13.22
CA LYS A 4 2.49 -3.49 -12.17
C LYS A 4 1.95 -2.95 -10.84
N GLY A 5 1.18 -3.77 -10.13
CA GLY A 5 0.73 -3.45 -8.78
C GLY A 5 1.88 -3.62 -7.78
N ILE A 6 1.89 -2.79 -6.75
CA ILE A 6 2.59 -3.11 -5.51
C ILE A 6 1.73 -4.17 -4.81
N GLU A 7 2.35 -5.24 -4.33
CA GLU A 7 1.60 -6.27 -3.61
C GLU A 7 1.18 -5.72 -2.24
N ASN A 8 -0.11 -5.44 -2.10
CA ASN A 8 -0.71 -4.87 -0.88
C ASN A 8 -1.58 -5.89 -0.13
N SER A 9 -1.36 -7.19 -0.37
CA SER A 9 -2.05 -8.26 0.34
C SER A 9 -1.41 -8.49 1.71
N TYR A 10 -2.24 -8.71 2.73
CA TYR A 10 -1.77 -9.09 4.06
C TYR A 10 -2.58 -10.25 4.67
N PRO A 11 -2.59 -11.45 4.04
CA PRO A 11 -3.40 -12.56 4.51
C PRO A 11 -2.95 -13.08 5.87
N THR A 12 -3.90 -13.48 6.70
CA THR A 12 -3.61 -14.31 7.86
C THR A 12 -3.62 -15.79 7.50
N ILE A 13 -2.45 -16.42 7.54
CA ILE A 13 -2.25 -17.86 7.37
C ILE A 13 -2.30 -18.58 8.73
N LYS A 14 -2.29 -19.93 8.71
CA LYS A 14 -2.41 -20.78 9.92
C LYS A 14 -3.64 -20.43 10.77
N SER A 15 -4.83 -20.49 10.16
CA SER A 15 -6.12 -20.24 10.83
C SER A 15 -6.20 -18.89 11.57
N GLY A 16 -5.63 -17.83 10.99
CA GLY A 16 -5.68 -16.49 11.60
C GLY A 16 -4.46 -16.11 12.45
N SER A 17 -3.57 -17.06 12.77
CA SER A 17 -2.51 -16.83 13.78
C SER A 17 -1.27 -16.11 13.25
N VAL A 18 -1.02 -16.12 11.94
CA VAL A 18 0.18 -15.51 11.36
C VAL A 18 -0.24 -14.60 10.22
N ARG A 19 0.02 -13.31 10.34
CA ARG A 19 -0.15 -12.36 9.23
C ARG A 19 1.10 -12.39 8.36
N VAL A 20 0.92 -12.51 7.06
CA VAL A 20 1.98 -12.30 6.07
C VAL A 20 1.69 -10.96 5.44
N ASP A 21 2.51 -9.95 5.71
CA ASP A 21 2.41 -8.65 5.06
C ASP A 21 3.32 -8.63 3.82
N GLU A 22 2.73 -8.57 2.63
CA GLU A 22 3.49 -8.61 1.39
C GLU A 22 4.15 -7.26 1.07
N MET A 23 3.65 -6.14 1.61
CA MET A 23 4.33 -4.85 1.54
C MET A 23 5.62 -4.88 2.37
N GLU A 24 5.58 -5.51 3.55
CA GLU A 24 6.77 -5.75 4.37
C GLU A 24 7.74 -6.71 3.66
N LYS A 25 7.23 -7.82 3.14
CA LYS A 25 8.03 -8.86 2.50
C LYS A 25 8.72 -8.39 1.22
N CYS A 26 8.09 -7.48 0.47
CA CYS A 26 8.71 -6.83 -0.69
C CYS A 26 9.59 -5.61 -0.32
N GLY A 27 9.69 -5.25 0.96
CA GLY A 27 10.48 -4.10 1.41
C GLY A 27 9.87 -2.74 1.03
N HIS A 28 8.58 -2.71 0.69
CA HIS A 28 7.92 -1.52 0.17
C HIS A 28 7.90 -0.38 1.19
N TYR A 29 7.72 -0.66 2.48
CA TYR A 29 7.72 0.39 3.51
C TYR A 29 9.03 1.19 3.56
N GLU A 30 10.15 0.56 3.24
CA GLU A 30 11.47 1.20 3.22
C GLU A 30 11.78 1.86 1.87
N HIS A 31 11.21 1.35 0.78
CA HIS A 31 11.60 1.69 -0.59
C HIS A 31 10.49 2.32 -1.45
N TRP A 32 9.33 2.63 -0.88
CA TRP A 32 8.16 3.13 -1.61
C TRP A 32 8.45 4.35 -2.50
N ARG A 33 9.35 5.24 -2.08
CA ARG A 33 9.77 6.41 -2.88
C ARG A 33 10.38 5.97 -4.21
N LYS A 34 11.29 5.00 -4.16
CA LYS A 34 11.93 4.42 -5.34
C LYS A 34 10.91 3.69 -6.21
N ASP A 35 9.96 2.99 -5.59
CA ASP A 35 8.87 2.33 -6.32
C ASP A 35 8.03 3.35 -7.11
N PHE A 36 7.76 4.52 -6.53
CA PHE A 36 7.00 5.59 -7.20
C PHE A 36 7.82 6.34 -8.26
N ASP A 37 9.13 6.51 -8.05
CA ASP A 37 10.02 7.06 -9.08
C ASP A 37 10.02 6.14 -10.31
N LEU A 38 10.09 4.82 -10.11
CA LEU A 38 10.00 3.83 -11.18
C LEU A 38 8.64 3.86 -11.90
N LEU A 39 7.54 4.15 -11.19
CA LEU A 39 6.22 4.30 -11.84
C LEU A 39 6.20 5.48 -12.82
N GLN A 40 6.84 6.59 -12.47
CA GLN A 40 6.98 7.74 -13.36
C GLN A 40 7.87 7.42 -14.56
N GLU A 41 9.04 6.81 -14.34
CA GLU A 41 9.96 6.44 -15.43
C GLU A 41 9.28 5.52 -16.46
N LEU A 42 8.39 4.64 -16.00
CA LEU A 42 7.65 3.72 -16.84
C LEU A 42 6.38 4.35 -17.46
N GLY A 43 6.04 5.59 -17.11
CA GLY A 43 4.91 6.34 -17.65
C GLY A 43 3.53 5.83 -17.20
N PHE A 44 3.44 5.17 -16.05
CA PHE A 44 2.17 4.66 -15.54
C PHE A 44 1.36 5.74 -14.83
N ARG A 45 0.08 5.87 -15.20
CA ARG A 45 -0.89 6.79 -14.56
C ARG A 45 -1.87 6.11 -13.62
N TYR A 46 -1.89 4.79 -13.57
CA TYR A 46 -2.82 4.02 -12.74
C TYR A 46 -2.04 2.99 -11.93
N LEU A 47 -2.25 2.99 -10.62
CA LEU A 47 -1.58 2.10 -9.70
C LEU A 47 -2.61 1.45 -8.78
N ARG A 48 -2.63 0.12 -8.69
CA ARG A 48 -3.40 -0.57 -7.65
C ARG A 48 -2.63 -0.48 -6.33
N TYR A 49 -3.05 0.44 -5.46
CA TYR A 49 -2.37 0.74 -4.20
C TYR A 49 -3.35 1.18 -3.13
N GLY A 50 -3.36 0.47 -2.00
CA GLY A 50 -4.24 0.72 -0.86
C GLY A 50 -3.45 0.91 0.43
N PRO A 51 -4.00 1.64 1.41
CA PRO A 51 -3.34 1.83 2.69
C PRO A 51 -3.21 0.48 3.45
N PRO A 52 -2.10 0.24 4.16
CA PRO A 52 -1.94 -0.94 5.02
C PRO A 52 -2.83 -0.81 6.26
N ILE A 53 -4.09 -1.26 6.17
CA ILE A 53 -5.11 -1.05 7.21
C ILE A 53 -4.69 -1.64 8.56
N HIS A 54 -3.92 -2.73 8.58
CA HIS A 54 -3.39 -3.34 9.80
C HIS A 54 -2.33 -2.49 10.51
N HIS A 55 -1.69 -1.55 9.82
CA HIS A 55 -0.81 -0.54 10.43
C HIS A 55 -1.57 0.75 10.77
N VAL A 56 -2.61 1.07 9.99
CA VAL A 56 -3.44 2.25 10.26
C VAL A 56 -4.28 2.07 11.52
N TRP A 57 -4.90 0.90 11.71
CA TRP A 57 -5.77 0.66 12.85
C TRP A 57 -4.99 0.12 14.04
N LEU A 58 -4.68 0.99 15.00
CA LEU A 58 -3.88 0.62 16.17
C LEU A 58 -4.73 0.09 17.31
N SER A 59 -5.91 0.68 17.54
CA SER A 59 -6.89 0.23 18.54
C SER A 59 -8.26 0.91 18.29
N PRO A 60 -9.35 0.54 19.01
CA PRO A 60 -10.63 1.23 18.86
C PRO A 60 -10.49 2.75 19.02
N ASN A 61 -10.96 3.50 18.01
CA ASN A 61 -10.83 4.96 17.91
C ASN A 61 -9.38 5.51 17.86
N ARG A 62 -8.37 4.66 17.62
CA ARG A 62 -6.98 5.08 17.45
C ARG A 62 -6.46 4.63 16.09
N TYR A 63 -6.14 5.63 15.27
CA TYR A 63 -5.68 5.42 13.91
C TYR A 63 -4.38 6.19 13.65
N ASP A 64 -3.49 5.60 12.87
CA ASP A 64 -2.28 6.24 12.37
C ASP A 64 -2.32 6.29 10.84
N TRP A 65 -2.66 7.45 10.31
CA TRP A 65 -2.74 7.70 8.87
C TRP A 65 -1.45 8.27 8.28
N SER A 66 -0.37 8.40 9.07
CA SER A 66 0.86 9.07 8.65
C SER A 66 1.45 8.51 7.35
N PHE A 67 1.58 7.18 7.25
CA PHE A 67 2.13 6.52 6.08
C PHE A 67 1.20 6.59 4.85
N PRO A 68 -0.11 6.29 4.94
CA PRO A 68 -1.04 6.57 3.86
C PRO A 68 -1.05 8.03 3.40
N ASP A 69 -1.12 8.99 4.32
CA ASP A 69 -1.21 10.41 3.96
C ASP A 69 0.04 10.86 3.18
N GLU A 70 1.22 10.38 3.59
CA GLU A 70 2.48 10.65 2.89
C GLU A 70 2.49 10.03 1.49
N THR A 71 2.21 8.72 1.39
CA THR A 71 2.28 7.98 0.12
C THR A 71 1.24 8.45 -0.90
N PHE A 72 -0.02 8.64 -0.49
CA PHE A 72 -1.07 9.18 -1.35
C PHE A 72 -0.82 10.64 -1.73
N GLY A 73 -0.20 11.42 -0.84
CA GLY A 73 0.26 12.78 -1.13
C GLY A 73 1.26 12.81 -2.29
N VAL A 74 2.23 11.90 -2.28
CA VAL A 74 3.18 11.76 -3.39
C VAL A 74 2.49 11.28 -4.67
N LEU A 75 1.66 10.23 -4.62
CA LEU A 75 0.94 9.75 -5.81
C LEU A 75 0.14 10.87 -6.49
N ARG A 76 -0.52 11.72 -5.69
CA ARG A 76 -1.21 12.91 -6.19
C ARG A 76 -0.25 13.90 -6.88
N ALA A 77 0.91 14.17 -6.28
CA ALA A 77 1.90 15.07 -6.87
C ALA A 77 2.48 14.53 -8.20
N LEU A 78 2.49 13.20 -8.36
CA LEU A 78 2.98 12.51 -9.57
C LEU A 78 1.88 12.31 -10.64
N ASP A 79 0.67 12.83 -10.43
CA ASP A 79 -0.50 12.60 -11.31
C ASP A 79 -0.80 11.10 -11.54
N VAL A 80 -0.54 10.28 -10.52
CA VAL A 80 -0.86 8.85 -10.52
C VAL A 80 -2.18 8.64 -9.80
N VAL A 81 -3.13 7.99 -10.46
CA VAL A 81 -4.44 7.64 -9.90
C VAL A 81 -4.33 6.29 -9.18
N PRO A 82 -4.44 6.26 -7.84
CA PRO A 82 -4.51 5.01 -7.12
C PRO A 82 -5.89 4.37 -7.30
N ILE A 83 -5.90 3.10 -7.70
CA ILE A 83 -7.05 2.19 -7.58
C ILE A 83 -6.90 1.51 -6.22
N ALA A 84 -7.45 2.15 -5.19
CA ALA A 84 -7.30 1.70 -3.82
C ALA A 84 -8.19 0.50 -3.53
N ASP A 85 -7.58 -0.59 -3.06
CA ASP A 85 -8.30 -1.70 -2.44
C ASP A 85 -8.36 -1.49 -0.93
N LEU A 86 -9.57 -1.32 -0.41
CA LEU A 86 -9.84 -1.27 1.03
C LEU A 86 -10.28 -2.66 1.47
N TYR A 87 -9.30 -3.51 1.80
CA TYR A 87 -9.60 -4.80 2.42
C TYR A 87 -9.66 -4.65 3.93
N ARG A 88 -10.84 -4.93 4.50
CA ARG A 88 -11.02 -5.14 5.94
C ARG A 88 -10.96 -6.65 6.18
N THR A 89 -9.85 -7.16 6.70
CA THR A 89 -9.85 -8.50 7.28
C THR A 89 -10.54 -8.46 8.66
N PRO A 90 -11.39 -9.44 9.01
CA PRO A 90 -11.91 -9.61 10.37
C PRO A 90 -10.82 -9.98 11.38
#